data_AF-A0A5J4JJ59-F1
#
_entry.id   AF-A0A5J4JJ59-F1
#
_cell.length_a   1.000
_cell.length_b   1.000
_cell.length_c   1.000
_cell.angle_alpha   90.00
_cell.angle_beta   90.00
_cell.angle_gamma   90.00
#
_symmetry.space_group_name_H-M   'P 1'
#
loop_
_entity.id
_entity.type
_entity.pdbx_description
1 polymer ?
#
loop_
_entity_poly.entity_id
_entity_poly.type
_entity_poly.pdbx_seq_one_letter_code
_entity_poly.pdbx_strand_id
1 'polypeptide(L)'
;MAKFETKPDGEILKNLTKIRGIGPWTVQNFLMFGLGRLNLFPKADIGIQNALKKLFQLEKKPTHEEMDAYAKDWEPYLSYASLYLWRSIE
;
A
#
# COMPACT_ATOMS: atom_id res chain seq x y z
N MET A 1 20.16 8.88 1.54
CA MET A 1 18.91 8.44 0.89
C MET A 1 19.08 8.07 -0.58
N ALA A 2 20.04 8.67 -1.30
CA ALA A 2 20.38 8.40 -2.71
C ALA A 2 20.52 6.93 -3.18
N LYS A 3 20.74 5.95 -2.28
CA LYS A 3 20.87 4.52 -2.65
C LYS A 3 19.54 3.82 -2.95
N PHE A 4 18.40 4.38 -2.54
CA PHE A 4 17.08 3.73 -2.68
C PHE A 4 16.14 4.46 -3.64
N GLU A 5 16.33 5.75 -3.88
CA GLU A 5 15.44 6.58 -4.71
C GLU A 5 15.27 6.05 -6.14
N THR A 6 16.33 5.48 -6.72
CA THR A 6 16.32 4.94 -8.09
C THR A 6 16.05 3.44 -8.18
N LYS A 7 15.88 2.75 -7.04
CA LYS A 7 15.70 1.29 -7.03
C LYS A 7 14.24 0.90 -7.20
N PRO A 8 13.93 -0.19 -7.94
CA PRO A 8 12.59 -0.74 -8.00
C PRO A 8 12.11 -1.17 -6.61
N ASP A 9 10.83 -0.94 -6.32
CA ASP A 9 10.23 -1.21 -5.01
C ASP A 9 10.38 -2.68 -4.58
N GLY A 10 10.26 -3.62 -5.53
CA GLY A 10 10.48 -5.05 -5.27
C GLY A 10 11.90 -5.39 -4.83
N GLU A 11 12.91 -4.66 -5.32
CA GLU A 11 14.30 -4.85 -4.88
C GLU A 11 14.50 -4.33 -3.45
N ILE A 12 13.91 -3.19 -3.13
CA ILE A 12 13.94 -2.61 -1.78
C ILE A 12 13.25 -3.56 -0.79
N LEU A 13 12.06 -4.08 -1.15
CA LEU A 13 11.33 -5.09 -0.39
C LEU A 13 12.19 -6.31 -0.08
N LYS A 14 12.81 -6.91 -1.11
CA LYS A 14 13.64 -8.11 -0.95
C LYS A 14 14.89 -7.88 -0.10
N ASN A 15 15.47 -6.68 -0.14
CA ASN A 15 16.68 -6.38 0.62
C ASN A 15 16.38 -6.05 2.07
N LEU A 16 15.34 -5.25 2.33
CA LEU A 16 15.01 -4.80 3.69
C LEU A 16 14.33 -5.90 4.52
N THR A 17 13.54 -6.79 3.91
CA THR A 17 12.90 -7.91 4.63
C THR A 17 13.88 -8.97 5.13
N LYS A 18 15.16 -8.92 4.73
CA LYS A 18 16.22 -9.77 5.30
C LYS A 18 16.62 -9.36 6.72
N ILE A 19 16.30 -8.12 7.12
CA ILE A 19 16.62 -7.61 8.45
C ILE A 19 15.56 -8.12 9.42
N ARG A 20 16.00 -8.83 10.47
CA ARG A 20 15.10 -9.35 11.51
C ARG A 20 14.27 -8.20 12.10
N GLY A 21 12.95 -8.34 12.06
CA GLY A 21 12.00 -7.32 12.55
C GLY A 21 11.43 -6.40 11.48
N ILE A 22 11.93 -6.44 10.24
CA ILE A 22 11.38 -5.65 9.11
C ILE A 22 10.53 -6.56 8.22
N GLY A 23 9.21 -6.39 8.28
CA GLY A 23 8.26 -7.12 7.44
C GLY A 23 7.88 -6.36 6.16
N PRO A 24 7.15 -7.00 5.22
CA PRO A 24 6.67 -6.36 3.99
C PRO A 24 5.87 -5.08 4.25
N TRP A 25 5.01 -5.07 5.27
CA TRP A 25 4.23 -3.90 5.67
C TRP A 25 5.11 -2.73 6.10
N THR A 26 6.16 -2.99 6.90
CA THR A 26 7.11 -1.96 7.32
C THR A 26 7.84 -1.35 6.12
N VAL A 27 8.24 -2.17 5.16
CA VAL A 27 8.91 -1.67 3.94
C VAL A 27 7.94 -0.86 3.08
N GLN A 28 6.70 -1.31 2.90
CA GLN A 28 5.70 -0.56 2.15
C GLN A 28 5.45 0.83 2.76
N ASN A 29 5.36 0.93 4.09
CA ASN A 29 5.29 2.21 4.79
C ASN A 29 6.55 3.06 4.58
N PHE A 30 7.74 2.45 4.64
CA PHE A 30 8.98 3.18 4.37
C PHE A 30 9.04 3.72 2.94
N LEU A 31 8.60 2.93 1.95
CA LEU A 31 8.56 3.38 0.56
C LEU A 31 7.57 4.54 0.37
N MET A 32 6.41 4.47 1.01
CA MET A 32 5.35 5.48 0.87
C MET A 32 5.69 6.77 1.63
N PHE A 33 5.97 6.69 2.93
CA PHE A 33 6.18 7.85 3.80
C PHE A 33 7.64 8.31 3.86
N GLY A 34 8.60 7.39 3.71
CA GLY A 34 10.02 7.69 3.76
C GLY A 34 10.61 8.11 2.42
N LEU A 35 10.22 7.43 1.33
CA LEU A 35 10.73 7.72 -0.02
C LEU A 35 9.71 8.44 -0.92
N GLY A 36 8.47 8.65 -0.47
CA GLY A 36 7.46 9.36 -1.25
C GLY A 36 7.03 8.63 -2.53
N ARG A 37 7.12 7.29 -2.57
CA ARG A 37 6.64 6.51 -3.73
C ARG A 37 5.15 6.76 -3.93
N LEU A 38 4.76 7.11 -5.16
CA LEU A 38 3.42 7.59 -5.49
C LEU A 38 2.41 6.47 -5.79
N ASN A 39 2.88 5.27 -6.16
CA ASN A 39 2.03 4.19 -6.65
C ASN A 39 2.10 2.90 -5.80
N LEU A 40 1.88 3.01 -4.49
CA LEU A 40 1.85 1.87 -3.58
C LEU A 40 0.47 1.62 -2.98
N PHE A 41 0.05 0.36 -3.01
CA PHE A 41 -1.23 -0.08 -2.47
C PHE A 41 -1.07 -1.27 -1.51
N PRO A 42 -1.04 -1.04 -0.19
CA PRO A 42 -0.88 -2.09 0.82
C PRO A 42 -2.12 -3.00 0.95
N LYS A 43 -2.33 -3.93 0.01
CA LYS A 43 -3.54 -4.79 -0.02
C LYS A 43 -3.78 -5.64 1.23
N ALA A 44 -2.70 -5.99 1.93
CA ALA A 44 -2.76 -6.76 3.18
C ALA A 44 -3.13 -5.90 4.40
N ASP A 45 -3.24 -4.57 4.24
CA ASP A 45 -3.57 -3.67 5.33
C ASP A 45 -5.06 -3.76 5.69
N ILE A 46 -5.34 -4.09 6.94
CA ILE A 46 -6.71 -4.27 7.44
C ILE A 46 -7.49 -2.95 7.40
N GLY A 47 -6.81 -1.80 7.59
CA GLY A 47 -7.41 -0.49 7.49
C GLY A 47 -7.90 -0.22 6.07
N ILE A 48 -7.06 -0.46 5.07
CA ILE A 48 -7.45 -0.32 3.65
C ILE A 48 -8.61 -1.26 3.30
N GLN A 49 -8.57 -2.53 3.71
CA GLN A 49 -9.66 -3.48 3.46
C GLN A 49 -10.99 -3.01 4.08
N ASN A 50 -10.94 -2.48 5.30
CA ASN A 50 -12.13 -1.93 5.98
C ASN A 50 -12.63 -0.65 5.30
N ALA A 51 -11.73 0.23 4.87
CA ALA A 51 -12.05 1.45 4.16
C ALA A 51 -12.76 1.16 2.83
N LEU A 52 -12.24 0.21 2.04
CA LEU A 52 -12.88 -0.23 0.80
C LEU A 52 -14.24 -0.86 1.05
N LYS A 53 -14.36 -1.71 2.08
CA LYS A 53 -15.65 -2.28 2.49
C LYS A 53 -16.68 -1.18 2.74
N LYS A 54 -16.30 -0.14 3.48
CA LYS A 54 -17.18 1.01 3.80
C LYS A 54 -17.49 1.84 2.56
N LEU A 55 -16.47 2.16 1.76
CA LEU A 55 -16.59 3.00 0.56
C LEU A 55 -17.51 2.39 -0.49
N PHE A 56 -17.36 1.10 -0.76
CA PHE A 56 -18.16 0.36 -1.74
C PHE A 56 -19.36 -0.38 -1.15
N GLN A 57 -19.65 -0.16 0.14
CA GLN A 57 -20.79 -0.76 0.86
C GLN A 57 -20.85 -2.30 0.72
N LEU A 58 -19.69 -2.95 0.81
CA LEU A 58 -19.57 -4.40 0.63
C LEU A 58 -20.01 -5.15 1.90
N GLU A 59 -20.67 -6.29 1.75
CA GLU A 59 -21.08 -7.12 2.89
C GLU A 59 -19.87 -7.71 3.65
N LYS A 60 -18.81 -8.07 2.90
CA LYS A 60 -17.55 -8.64 3.40
C LYS A 60 -16.35 -7.80 2.97
N LYS A 61 -15.19 -8.06 3.56
CA LYS A 61 -13.93 -7.44 3.12
C LYS A 61 -13.65 -7.85 1.67
N PRO A 62 -13.19 -6.91 0.81
CA PRO A 62 -12.87 -7.26 -0.57
C PRO A 62 -11.71 -8.25 -0.63
N THR A 63 -11.73 -9.14 -1.62
CA THR A 63 -10.60 -10.01 -1.93
C THR A 63 -9.45 -9.20 -2.52
N HIS A 64 -8.23 -9.75 -2.52
CA HIS A 64 -7.11 -9.08 -3.17
C HIS A 64 -7.34 -8.83 -4.68
N GLU A 65 -8.11 -9.69 -5.34
CA GLU A 65 -8.48 -9.54 -6.76
C GLU A 65 -9.46 -8.38 -6.98
N GLU A 66 -10.46 -8.23 -6.11
CA GLU A 66 -11.38 -7.08 -6.13
C GLU A 66 -10.62 -5.79 -5.83
N MET A 67 -9.69 -5.83 -4.87
CA MET A 67 -8.80 -4.72 -4.57
C MET A 67 -7.93 -4.31 -5.77
N ASP A 68 -7.46 -5.27 -6.56
CA ASP A 68 -6.70 -5.00 -7.79
C ASP A 68 -7.56 -4.36 -8.88
N ALA A 69 -8.86 -4.66 -8.93
CA ALA A 69 -9.77 -3.99 -9.85
C ALA A 69 -9.94 -2.51 -9.47
N TYR A 70 -10.17 -2.19 -8.20
CA TYR A 70 -10.29 -0.80 -7.74
C TYR A 70 -8.98 -0.02 -7.88
N ALA A 71 -7.85 -0.66 -7.64
CA ALA A 71 -6.53 -0.04 -7.73
C ALA A 71 -6.23 0.49 -9.16
N LYS A 72 -6.67 -0.21 -10.20
CA LYS A 72 -6.42 0.20 -11.59
C LYS A 72 -6.93 1.61 -11.90
N ASP A 73 -8.05 2.02 -11.32
CA ASP A 73 -8.66 3.33 -11.54
C ASP A 73 -7.89 4.46 -10.85
N TRP A 74 -7.00 4.13 -9.90
CA TRP A 74 -6.24 5.10 -9.11
C TRP A 74 -4.76 5.14 -9.49
N GLU A 75 -4.31 4.29 -10.42
CA GLU A 75 -2.96 4.41 -10.97
C GLU A 75 -2.80 5.73 -11.74
N PRO A 76 -1.61 6.37 -11.68
CA PRO A 76 -0.37 5.95 -11.02
C PRO A 76 -0.21 6.52 -9.59
N TYR A 77 -1.31 6.82 -8.90
CA TYR A 77 -1.33 7.55 -7.63
C TYR A 77 -1.90 6.72 -6.46
N LEU A 78 -1.65 5.40 -6.47
CA LEU A 78 -2.18 4.48 -5.45
C LEU A 78 -1.80 4.81 -4.01
N SER A 79 -0.66 5.48 -3.78
CA SER A 79 -0.28 5.91 -2.44
C SER A 79 -1.24 6.96 -1.92
N TYR A 80 -1.70 7.89 -2.77
CA TYR A 80 -2.71 8.86 -2.38
C TYR A 80 -4.04 8.18 -2.09
N ALA A 81 -4.47 7.24 -2.93
CA ALA A 81 -5.67 6.44 -2.65
C ALA A 81 -5.58 5.75 -1.28
N SER A 82 -4.44 5.12 -0.97
CA SER A 82 -4.17 4.50 0.34
C SER A 82 -4.31 5.51 1.50
N LEU A 83 -3.74 6.72 1.36
CA LEU A 83 -3.86 7.79 2.34
C LEU A 83 -5.31 8.21 2.58
N TYR A 84 -6.09 8.43 1.52
CA TYR A 84 -7.50 8.81 1.63
C TYR A 84 -8.34 7.68 2.24
N LEU A 85 -8.06 6.42 1.88
CA LEU A 85 -8.73 5.26 2.46
C LEU A 85 -8.49 5.17 3.97
N TRP A 86 -7.25 5.33 4.43
CA TRP A 86 -6.96 5.38 5.87
C TRP A 86 -7.69 6.53 6.56
N ARG A 87 -7.75 7.72 5.96
CA ARG A 87 -8.48 8.87 6.54
C ARG A 87 -9.99 8.71 6.54
N SER A 88 -10.56 7.84 5.69
CA SER A 88 -12.01 7.60 5.64
C SER A 88 -12.56 6.74 6.79
N ILE A 89 -11.65 6.10 7.54
CA ILE A 89 -11.96 5.23 8.68
C ILE A 89 -11.46 5.79 10.01
N GLU A 90 -10.83 6.98 10.01
CA GLU A 90 -10.75 7.85 11.19
C GLU A 90 -12.15 8.29 11.61
#